data_AF-A0A660XPY3-F1
#
_entry.id   AF-A0A660XPY3-F1
#
_cell.length_a   1.000
_cell.length_b   1.000
_cell.length_c   1.000
_cell.angle_alpha   90.00
_cell.angle_beta   90.00
_cell.angle_gamma   90.00
#
_symmetry.space_group_name_H-M   'P 1'
#
loop_
_entity.id
_entity.type
_entity.pdbx_description
1 polymer ?
#
loop_
_entity_poly.entity_id
_entity_poly.type
_entity_poly.pdbx_seq_one_letter_code
_entity_poly.pdbx_strand_id
1 'polypeptide(L)' 'QDLDKRLLEHNQGKVRSTKAHVPYEVIYSEYFQTKSEAQTREYSLKRGKGNVRLREKLKSQNLW' A
#
# COMPACT_ATOMS: atom_id res chain seq x y z
N GLN A 1 3.86 9.91 -7.73
CA GLN A 1 4.79 9.82 -6.57
C GLN A 1 5.53 8.50 -6.72
N ASP A 2 6.83 8.48 -6.45
CA ASP A 2 7.71 7.33 -6.69
C ASP A 2 7.54 6.27 -5.59
N LEU A 3 7.12 5.06 -5.99
CA LEU A 3 6.83 3.95 -5.10
C LEU A 3 8.12 3.27 -4.61
N ASP A 4 9.12 3.16 -5.48
CA ASP A 4 10.39 2.49 -5.20
C ASP A 4 11.21 3.27 -4.20
N LYS A 5 11.28 4.60 -4.38
CA LYS A 5 11.95 5.48 -3.42
C LYS A 5 11.35 5.35 -2.01
N ARG A 6 10.02 5.28 -1.93
CA ARG A 6 9.30 5.16 -0.65
C ARG A 6 9.57 3.80 0.00
N LEU A 7 9.51 2.72 -0.77
CA LEU A 7 9.83 1.38 -0.26
C LEU A 7 11.26 1.32 0.30
N LEU A 8 12.23 1.88 -0.43
CA LEU A 8 13.62 1.96 -0.01
C LEU A 8 13.78 2.72 1.31
N GLU A 9 13.16 3.90 1.44
CA GLU A 9 13.22 4.70 2.66
C GLU A 9 12.62 4.00 3.89
N HIS A 10 11.50 3.29 3.71
CA HIS A 10 10.88 2.49 4.78
C HIS A 10 11.76 1.31 5.18
N ASN A 11 12.31 0.57 4.22
CA ASN A 11 13.19 -0.58 4.47
C ASN A 11 14.55 -0.19 5.06
N GLN A 12 15.02 1.04 4.82
CA GLN A 12 16.18 1.62 5.49
C GLN A 12 15.92 2.00 6.95
N GLY A 13 14.70 1.81 7.47
CA GLY A 13 14.36 2.11 8.86
C GLY A 13 14.36 3.60 9.21
N LYS A 14 14.34 4.49 8.20
CA LYS A 14 14.34 5.95 8.38
C LYS A 14 13.07 6.48 9.05
N VAL A 15 12.01 5.67 9.08
CA VAL A 15 10.72 6.01 9.68
C VAL A 15 10.55 5.29 11.02
N ARG A 16 10.56 6.05 12.12
CA ARG A 16 10.52 5.54 13.51
C ARG A 16 9.38 4.55 13.79
N SER A 17 8.21 4.74 13.18
CA SER A 17 7.03 3.88 13.39
C SER A 17 7.04 2.58 12.59
N THR A 18 7.79 2.50 11.50
CA THR A 18 7.81 1.33 10.60
C THR A 18 9.12 0.54 10.66
N LYS A 19 10.19 1.15 11.20
CA LYS A 19 11.52 0.51 11.33
C LYS A 19 11.57 -0.82 12.10
N ALA A 20 10.58 -1.11 12.95
CA ALA A 20 10.55 -2.35 13.74
C ALA A 20 9.99 -3.55 12.95
N HIS A 21 9.39 -3.31 11.79
CA HIS A 21 8.70 -4.34 11.00
C HIS A 21 9.29 -4.48 9.58
N VAL A 22 10.50 -3.95 9.36
CA VAL A 22 11.25 -4.16 8.11
C VAL A 22 11.80 -5.59 8.06
N PRO A 23 11.94 -6.20 6.87
CA PRO A 23 11.70 -5.63 5.55
C PRO A 23 10.22 -5.66 5.12
N TYR A 24 9.78 -4.60 4.44
CA TYR A 24 8.50 -4.52 3.74
C TYR A 24 8.65 -4.96 2.29
N GLU A 25 7.62 -5.63 1.80
CA GLU A 25 7.44 -6.03 0.40
C GLU A 25 6.13 -5.45 -0.16
N VAL A 26 6.13 -5.08 -1.44
CA VAL A 26 4.95 -4.53 -2.11
C VAL A 26 4.17 -5.67 -2.76
N ILE A 27 3.07 -6.07 -2.13
CA ILE A 27 2.18 -7.12 -2.65
C ILE A 27 1.16 -6.60 -3.68
N TYR A 28 0.90 -5.29 -3.70
CA TYR A 28 -0.11 -4.67 -4.56
C TYR A 28 0.16 -3.18 -4.76
N SER A 29 0.04 -2.71 -6.00
CA SER A 29 0.07 -1.29 -6.35
C SER A 29 -0.96 -0.98 -7.45
N GLU A 30 -1.49 0.24 -7.43
CA GLU A 30 -2.43 0.77 -8.42
C GLU A 30 -1.93 2.13 -8.91
N TYR A 31 -2.06 2.39 -10.20
CA TYR A 31 -1.71 3.67 -10.82
C TYR A 31 -2.98 4.45 -11.15
N PHE A 32 -2.95 5.75 -10.88
CA PHE A 32 -4.05 6.69 -11.16
C PHE A 32 -3.50 7.89 -11.92
N GLN A 33 -4.32 8.46 -12.80
CA GLN A 33 -3.93 9.63 -13.60
C GLN A 33 -3.88 10.90 -12.74
N THR A 34 -4.79 11.03 -11.79
CA THR A 34 -4.86 12.20 -10.91
C THR A 34 -4.57 11.85 -9.45
N LYS A 35 -4.04 12.84 -8.72
CA LYS A 35 -3.84 12.73 -7.27
C LYS A 35 -5.17 12.55 -6.53
N SER A 36 -6.25 13.18 -7.01
CA SER A 36 -7.57 13.10 -6.39
C SER A 36 -8.16 11.69 -6.43
N GLU A 37 -7.99 10.99 -7.56
CA GLU A 37 -8.41 9.59 -7.70
C GLU A 37 -7.63 8.67 -6.76
N ALA A 38 -6.29 8.82 -6.74
CA ALA A 38 -5.44 8.05 -5.85
C ALA A 38 -5.82 8.26 -4.37
N GLN A 39 -6.10 9.49 -3.96
CA GLN A 39 -6.53 9.81 -2.60
C GLN A 39 -7.91 9.23 -2.27
N THR A 40 -8.87 9.37 -3.19
CA THR A 40 -10.22 8.80 -3.02
C THR A 40 -10.15 7.29 -2.85
N ARG A 41 -9.31 6.63 -3.65
CA ARG A 41 -9.03 5.20 -3.55
C ARG A 41 -8.40 4.85 -2.21
N GLU A 42 -7.36 5.58 -1.79
CA GLU A 42 -6.67 5.37 -0.51
C GLU A 42 -7.64 5.50 0.67
N TYR A 43 -8.51 6.53 0.67
CA TYR A 43 -9.53 6.70 1.70
C TYR A 43 -10.55 5.55 1.70
N SER A 44 -10.97 5.10 0.52
CA SER A 44 -11.85 3.94 0.38
C SER A 44 -11.20 2.68 0.97
N LEU A 45 -9.90 2.47 0.73
CA LEU A 45 -9.14 1.35 1.29
C LEU A 45 -8.93 1.44 2.80
N LYS A 46 -8.70 2.63 3.35
CA LYS A 46 -8.60 2.82 4.80
C LYS A 46 -9.94 2.60 5.51
N ARG A 47 -11.06 2.76 4.80
CA ARG A 47 -12.41 2.46 5.31
C ARG A 47 -12.71 0.97 5.15
N GLY A 48 -13.11 0.31 6.24
CA GLY A 48 -13.16 -1.16 6.36
C GLY A 48 -13.71 -1.93 5.15
N LYS A 49 -14.82 -1.50 4.55
CA LYS A 49 -15.44 -2.19 3.40
C LYS A 49 -14.53 -2.25 2.16
N GLY A 50 -13.75 -1.21 1.89
CA GLY A 50 -12.81 -1.19 0.76
C GLY A 50 -11.60 -2.09 1.00
N ASN A 51 -11.12 -2.15 2.25
CA ASN A 51 -10.05 -3.06 2.65
C ASN A 51 -10.45 -4.53 2.51
N VAL A 52 -11.63 -4.90 3.01
CA VAL A 52 -12.13 -6.29 2.95
C VAL A 52 -12.17 -6.80 1.51
N ARG A 53 -12.77 -6.02 0.60
CA ARG A 53 -12.83 -6.35 -0.83
C ARG A 53 -11.46 -6.49 -1.47
N LEU A 54 -10.52 -5.59 -1.14
CA LEU A 54 -9.16 -5.68 -1.65
C LEU A 54 -8.48 -6.95 -1.14
N ARG A 55 -8.62 -7.27 0.15
CA ARG A 55 -8.02 -8.47 0.74
C ARG A 55 -8.58 -9.76 0.13
N GLU A 56 -9.88 -9.84 -0.11
CA GLU A 56 -10.50 -10.97 -0.81
C GLU A 56 -9.95 -11.14 -2.23
N LYS A 57 -9.82 -10.04 -2.98
CA LYS A 57 -9.19 -10.03 -4.30
C LYS A 57 -7.75 -10.53 -4.23
N LEU A 58 -6.93 -10.04 -3.30
CA LEU A 58 -5.53 -10.46 -3.18
C LEU A 58 -5.39 -11.92 -2.78
N LYS A 59 -6.25 -12.43 -1.87
CA LYS A 59 -6.32 -13.86 -1.53
C LYS A 59 -6.64 -14.71 -2.76
N SER A 60 -7.61 -14.31 -3.58
CA SER A 60 -7.94 -15.05 -4.81
C SER A 60 -6.80 -15.09 -5.83
N GLN A 61 -5.91 -14.08 -5.78
CA GLN A 61 -4.73 -13.98 -6.65
C GLN A 61 -3.48 -14.61 -6.02
N ASN A 62 -3.61 -15.21 -4.82
CA ASN A 62 -2.52 -15.80 -4.07
C ASN A 62 -1.37 -14.82 -3.75
N LEU A 63 -1.71 -13.52 -3.59
CA LEU A 63 -0.81 -12.43 -3.25
C LEU A 63 -0.89 -12.02 -1.77
N TRP A 64 -1.79 -12.66 -1.01
CA TRP A 64 -2.06 -12.41 0.42
C TRP A 64 -1.96 -13.69 1.22
#